data_AF-A0A376KNC5-F1
#
_entry.id   AF-A0A376KNC5-F1
#
_cell.length_a   1.000
_cell.length_b   1.000
_cell.length_c   1.000
_cell.angle_alpha   90.00
_cell.angle_beta   90.00
_cell.angle_gamma   90.00
#
_symmetry.space_group_name_H-M   'P 1'
#
loop_
_entity.id
_entity.type
_entity.pdbx_description
1 polymer ?
#
loop_
_entity_poly.entity_id
_entity_poly.type
_entity_poly.pdbx_seq_one_letter_code
_entity_poly.pdbx_strand_id
1 'polypeptide(L)'
;MGKTELALDIIDKVTEQGRGVLLFTMEMANIQIGERMVSAAGGMPVSRLKSVSNFGDEDWARFIKGVELMTGRNIWMVDQANLTIDEICATTKHHLIKHPETALVVVDYLGLIKTRTTGRHDLAVGEISKGLKGLAKSGGFP
;
A
#
# COMPACT_ATOMS: atom_id res chain seq x y z
N MET A 1 5.83 15.78 3.10
CA MET A 1 5.94 14.30 3.07
C MET A 1 5.00 13.76 4.14
N GLY A 2 4.22 12.73 3.81
CA GLY A 2 3.04 12.28 4.57
C GLY A 2 1.99 11.58 3.71
N LYS A 3 2.25 11.42 2.39
CA LYS A 3 1.38 10.71 1.46
C LYS A 3 1.29 9.23 1.79
N THR A 4 2.45 8.59 2.02
CA THR A 4 2.51 7.19 2.44
C THR A 4 1.83 6.99 3.79
N GLU A 5 2.09 7.85 4.78
CA GLU A 5 1.41 7.76 6.09
C GLU A 5 -0.11 7.91 5.96
N LEU A 6 -0.58 8.86 5.15
CA LEU A 6 -2.01 9.00 4.85
C LEU A 6 -2.58 7.75 4.15
N ALA A 7 -1.84 7.18 3.19
CA ALA A 7 -2.24 5.95 2.52
C ALA A 7 -2.32 4.78 3.52
N LEU A 8 -1.35 4.64 4.42
CA LEU A 8 -1.35 3.60 5.45
C LEU A 8 -2.49 3.76 6.45
N ASP A 9 -2.85 4.99 6.84
CA ASP A 9 -4.01 5.24 7.71
C ASP A 9 -5.34 4.85 7.03
N ILE A 10 -5.49 5.15 5.74
CA ILE A 10 -6.64 4.70 4.96
C ILE A 10 -6.67 3.17 4.87
N ILE A 11 -5.53 2.53 4.60
CA ILE A 11 -5.42 1.07 4.57
C ILE A 11 -5.79 0.47 5.92
N ASP A 12 -5.32 1.05 7.02
CA ASP A 12 -5.65 0.62 8.38
C ASP A 12 -7.16 0.60 8.60
N LYS A 13 -7.85 1.71 8.27
CA LYS A 13 -9.30 1.84 8.47
C LYS A 13 -10.13 0.92 7.57
N VAL A 14 -9.70 0.66 6.34
CA VAL A 14 -10.39 -0.29 5.45
C VAL A 14 -10.22 -1.73 5.94
N THR A 15 -9.02 -2.08 6.36
CA THR A 15 -8.68 -3.46 6.78
C THR A 15 -9.23 -3.81 8.16
N GLU A 16 -9.39 -2.82 9.04
CA GLU A 16 -10.12 -2.95 10.31
C GLU A 16 -11.59 -3.35 10.13
N GLN A 17 -12.20 -3.02 8.98
CA GLN A 17 -13.56 -3.44 8.61
C GLN A 17 -13.61 -4.85 7.98
N GLY A 18 -12.50 -5.59 7.99
CA GLY A 18 -12.38 -6.92 7.39
C GLY A 18 -12.30 -6.90 5.85
N ARG A 19 -12.14 -5.73 5.23
CA ARG A 19 -12.03 -5.58 3.78
C ARG A 19 -10.58 -5.69 3.31
N GLY A 20 -10.40 -6.20 2.11
CA GLY A 20 -9.09 -6.39 1.51
C GLY A 20 -8.51 -5.12 0.89
N VAL A 21 -7.18 -4.98 0.90
CA VAL A 21 -6.48 -3.90 0.20
C VAL A 21 -5.29 -4.43 -0.58
N LEU A 22 -5.19 -4.03 -1.85
CA LEU A 22 -4.01 -4.22 -2.68
C LEU A 22 -3.19 -2.93 -2.75
N LEU A 23 -1.95 -2.97 -2.29
CA LEU A 23 -1.02 -1.85 -2.32
C LEU A 23 0.08 -2.10 -3.37
N PHE A 24 0.25 -1.18 -4.30
CA PHE A 24 1.43 -1.07 -5.15
C PHE A 24 2.38 -0.05 -4.55
N THR A 25 3.57 -0.50 -4.15
CA THR A 25 4.66 0.35 -3.66
C THR A 25 5.80 0.34 -4.67
N MET A 26 6.24 1.54 -5.09
CA MET A 26 7.32 1.71 -6.06
C MET A 26 8.59 2.34 -5.47
N GLU A 27 8.51 2.91 -4.27
CA GLU A 27 9.66 3.52 -3.59
C GLU A 27 10.17 2.69 -2.41
N MET A 28 9.25 2.00 -1.74
CA MET A 28 9.51 1.39 -0.45
C MET A 28 9.38 -0.11 -0.52
N ALA A 29 10.32 -0.80 0.12
CA ALA A 29 10.23 -2.25 0.24
C ALA A 29 9.03 -2.65 1.11
N ASN A 30 8.43 -3.81 0.84
CA ASN A 30 7.32 -4.36 1.62
C ASN A 30 7.58 -4.37 3.13
N ILE A 31 8.82 -4.68 3.54
CA ILE A 31 9.23 -4.70 4.94
C ILE A 31 9.09 -3.31 5.59
N GLN A 32 9.48 -2.26 4.89
CA GLN A 32 9.40 -0.89 5.42
C GLN A 32 7.96 -0.42 5.57
N ILE A 33 7.06 -0.85 4.69
CA ILE A 33 5.63 -0.63 4.83
C ILE A 33 5.09 -1.38 6.05
N GLY A 34 5.44 -2.66 6.21
CA GLY A 34 5.04 -3.46 7.37
C GLY A 34 5.51 -2.87 8.70
N GLU A 35 6.76 -2.41 8.77
CA GLU A 35 7.31 -1.71 9.95
C GLU A 35 6.48 -0.47 10.31
N ARG A 36 6.08 0.33 9.31
CA ARG A 36 5.22 1.51 9.53
C ARG A 36 3.83 1.12 10.05
N MET A 37 3.22 0.09 9.49
CA MET A 37 1.91 -0.37 9.92
C MET A 37 1.93 -0.89 11.37
N VAL A 38 2.92 -1.71 11.72
CA VAL A 38 3.10 -2.21 13.10
C VAL A 38 3.39 -1.06 14.06
N SER A 39 4.25 -0.12 13.66
CA SER A 39 4.57 1.09 14.42
C SER A 39 3.33 1.94 14.71
N ALA A 40 2.50 2.18 13.69
CA ALA A 40 1.26 2.94 13.82
C ALA A 40 0.25 2.21 14.73
N ALA A 41 0.02 0.92 14.50
CA ALA A 41 -0.91 0.11 15.30
C ALA A 41 -0.47 -0.05 16.76
N GLY A 42 0.84 -0.19 17.00
CA GLY A 42 1.44 -0.31 18.33
C GLY A 42 1.60 1.02 19.08
N GLY A 43 1.41 2.16 18.40
CA GLY A 43 1.59 3.48 19.02
C GLY A 43 3.05 3.75 19.41
N MET A 44 4.00 3.38 18.56
CA MET A 44 5.43 3.62 18.78
C MET A 44 6.10 4.17 17.52
N PRO A 45 7.19 4.95 17.61
CA PRO A 45 7.88 5.46 16.43
C PRO A 45 8.57 4.34 15.61
N VAL A 46 8.54 4.44 14.28
CA VAL A 46 9.24 3.50 13.37
C VAL A 46 10.74 3.43 13.68
N SER A 47 11.36 4.55 14.06
CA SER A 47 12.76 4.60 14.45
C SER A 47 13.08 3.71 15.66
N ARG A 48 12.08 3.48 16.54
CA ARG A 48 12.22 2.59 17.68
C ARG A 48 12.35 1.14 17.21
N LEU A 49 11.60 0.73 16.19
CA LEU A 49 11.69 -0.61 15.59
C LEU A 49 13.08 -0.94 15.03
N LYS A 50 13.91 0.06 14.71
CA LYS A 50 15.30 -0.18 14.28
C LYS A 50 16.26 -0.48 15.43
N SER A 51 15.83 -0.27 16.67
CA SER A 51 16.61 -0.46 17.90
C SER A 51 16.01 -1.54 18.80
N VAL A 52 15.54 -2.66 18.21
CA VAL A 52 14.90 -3.77 18.95
C VAL A 52 15.78 -4.31 20.08
N SER A 53 17.10 -4.29 19.90
CA SER A 53 18.07 -4.69 20.93
C SER A 53 17.95 -3.91 22.24
N ASN A 54 17.36 -2.71 22.20
CA ASN A 54 17.23 -1.81 23.34
C ASN A 54 15.78 -1.71 23.83
N PHE A 55 14.90 -2.64 23.44
CA PHE A 55 13.52 -2.66 23.91
C PHE A 55 13.44 -2.99 25.39
N GLY A 56 12.70 -2.16 26.13
CA GLY A 56 12.18 -2.53 27.44
C GLY A 56 10.84 -3.26 27.32
N ASP A 57 10.29 -3.67 28.46
CA ASP A 57 9.02 -4.42 28.51
C ASP A 57 7.86 -3.66 27.84
N GLU A 58 7.79 -2.33 28.01
CA GLU A 58 6.76 -1.51 27.39
C GLU A 58 6.90 -1.46 25.86
N ASP A 59 8.12 -1.38 25.33
CA ASP A 59 8.35 -1.40 23.88
C ASP A 59 7.93 -2.74 23.29
N TRP A 60 8.27 -3.85 23.97
CA TRP A 60 7.82 -5.17 23.57
C TRP A 60 6.30 -5.30 23.59
N ALA A 61 5.64 -4.80 24.64
CA ALA A 61 4.18 -4.82 24.74
C ALA A 61 3.52 -4.05 23.57
N ARG A 62 4.03 -2.86 23.24
CA ARG A 62 3.54 -2.06 22.10
C ARG A 62 3.79 -2.73 20.76
N PHE A 63 4.99 -3.28 20.56
CA PHE A 63 5.34 -3.99 19.33
C PHE A 63 4.46 -5.23 19.11
N ILE A 64 4.34 -6.09 20.13
CA ILE A 64 3.49 -7.29 20.07
C ILE A 64 2.05 -6.92 19.78
N LYS A 65 1.50 -5.92 20.49
CA LYS A 65 0.16 -5.40 20.21
C LYS A 65 0.00 -4.92 18.77
N GLY A 66 0.98 -4.19 18.24
CA GLY A 66 0.98 -3.75 16.84
C GLY A 66 0.95 -4.93 15.86
N VAL A 67 1.77 -5.95 16.11
CA VAL A 67 1.77 -7.19 15.31
C VAL A 67 0.43 -7.90 15.39
N GLU A 68 -0.14 -8.07 16.59
CA GLU A 68 -1.44 -8.71 16.80
C GLU A 68 -2.56 -7.98 16.05
N LEU A 69 -2.61 -6.65 16.13
CA LEU A 69 -3.61 -5.84 15.43
C LEU A 69 -3.50 -5.94 13.91
N MET A 70 -2.30 -6.13 13.37
CA MET A 70 -2.07 -6.27 11.93
C MET A 70 -2.21 -7.71 11.44
N THR A 71 -2.07 -8.69 12.33
CA THR A 71 -2.18 -10.10 12.01
C THR A 71 -3.60 -10.44 11.58
N GLY A 72 -3.73 -11.19 10.49
CA GLY A 72 -5.03 -11.58 9.93
C GLY A 72 -5.71 -10.49 9.08
N ARG A 73 -5.10 -9.32 8.92
CA ARG A 73 -5.60 -8.30 8.00
C ARG A 73 -5.32 -8.67 6.55
N ASN A 74 -6.31 -8.43 5.69
CA ASN A 74 -6.26 -8.71 4.27
C ASN A 74 -5.50 -7.60 3.50
N ILE A 75 -4.18 -7.67 3.55
CA ILE A 75 -3.28 -6.67 2.94
C ILE A 75 -2.31 -7.38 2.02
N TRP A 76 -2.37 -7.07 0.73
CA TRP A 76 -1.46 -7.61 -0.27
C TRP A 76 -0.62 -6.48 -0.84
N MET A 77 0.68 -6.73 -1.00
CA MET A 77 1.62 -5.73 -1.46
C MET A 77 2.37 -6.21 -2.69
N VAL A 78 2.46 -5.32 -3.67
CA VAL A 78 3.27 -5.46 -4.88
C VAL A 78 4.39 -4.45 -4.79
N ASP A 79 5.58 -4.95 -4.49
CA ASP A 79 6.82 -4.18 -4.40
C ASP A 79 7.63 -4.41 -5.68
N GLN A 80 7.36 -3.57 -6.67
CA GLN A 80 8.03 -3.62 -7.96
C GLN A 80 8.20 -2.22 -8.51
N ALA A 81 9.46 -1.87 -8.82
CA ALA A 81 9.79 -0.61 -9.47
C ALA A 81 9.36 -0.60 -10.96
N ASN A 82 9.06 0.59 -11.48
CA ASN A 82 8.83 0.87 -12.90
C ASN A 82 7.63 0.14 -13.55
N LEU A 83 6.57 -0.20 -12.78
CA LEU A 83 5.37 -0.76 -13.40
C LEU A 83 4.72 0.24 -14.36
N THR A 84 4.22 -0.28 -15.46
CA THR A 84 3.33 0.41 -16.38
C THR A 84 1.88 0.34 -15.88
N ILE A 85 1.03 1.24 -16.40
CA ILE A 85 -0.40 1.23 -16.08
C ILE A 85 -1.08 -0.10 -16.50
N ASP A 86 -0.63 -0.71 -17.59
CA ASP A 86 -1.15 -1.98 -18.09
C ASP A 86 -0.82 -3.13 -17.13
N GLU A 87 0.39 -3.15 -16.58
CA GLU A 87 0.82 -4.14 -15.58
C GLU A 87 0.06 -3.98 -14.27
N ILE A 88 -0.16 -2.74 -13.79
CA ILE A 88 -1.00 -2.47 -12.61
C ILE A 88 -2.43 -2.99 -12.85
N CYS A 89 -3.02 -2.69 -14.01
CA CYS A 89 -4.38 -3.15 -14.35
C CYS A 89 -4.47 -4.67 -14.45
N ALA A 90 -3.51 -5.33 -15.09
CA ALA A 90 -3.49 -6.79 -15.24
C ALA A 90 -3.32 -7.48 -13.88
N THR A 91 -2.38 -7.00 -13.06
CA THR A 91 -2.13 -7.52 -11.71
C THR A 91 -3.36 -7.36 -10.83
N THR A 92 -4.00 -6.18 -10.87
CA THR A 92 -5.22 -5.90 -10.10
C THR A 92 -6.36 -6.83 -10.52
N LYS A 93 -6.62 -7.00 -11.82
CA LYS A 93 -7.67 -7.91 -12.31
C LYS A 93 -7.46 -9.35 -11.85
N HIS A 94 -6.23 -9.85 -11.96
CA HIS A 94 -5.90 -11.20 -11.51
C HIS A 94 -6.04 -11.35 -9.99
N HIS A 95 -5.65 -10.32 -9.24
CA HIS A 95 -5.78 -10.28 -7.79
C HIS A 95 -7.25 -10.35 -7.36
N LEU A 96 -8.14 -9.57 -7.96
CA LEU A 96 -9.56 -9.52 -7.61
C LEU A 96 -10.31 -10.83 -7.89
N ILE A 97 -9.86 -11.62 -8.87
CA ILE A 97 -10.42 -12.95 -9.11
C ILE A 97 -10.12 -13.89 -7.93
N LYS A 98 -8.94 -13.74 -7.31
CA LYS A 98 -8.51 -14.56 -6.17
C LYS A 98 -9.01 -14.01 -4.83
N HIS A 99 -9.14 -12.69 -4.74
CA HIS A 99 -9.45 -11.93 -3.53
C HIS A 99 -10.63 -10.98 -3.80
N PRO A 100 -11.85 -11.51 -3.99
CA PRO A 100 -13.04 -10.69 -4.25
C PRO A 100 -13.41 -9.75 -3.08
N GLU A 101 -12.87 -9.98 -1.89
CA GLU A 101 -13.00 -9.13 -0.70
C GLU A 101 -12.20 -7.82 -0.78
N THR A 102 -11.35 -7.65 -1.79
CA THR A 102 -10.55 -6.43 -1.97
C THR A 102 -11.44 -5.24 -2.33
N ALA A 103 -11.46 -4.24 -1.46
CA ALA A 103 -12.32 -3.07 -1.55
C ALA A 103 -11.56 -1.78 -1.90
N LEU A 104 -10.22 -1.82 -1.91
CA LEU A 104 -9.37 -0.68 -2.23
C LEU A 104 -8.10 -1.13 -2.93
N VAL A 105 -7.67 -0.35 -3.93
CA VAL A 105 -6.38 -0.48 -4.58
C VAL A 105 -5.61 0.82 -4.40
N VAL A 106 -4.43 0.75 -3.77
CA VAL A 106 -3.57 1.90 -3.50
C VAL A 106 -2.34 1.83 -4.39
N VAL A 107 -1.94 2.95 -5.00
CA VAL A 107 -0.73 3.07 -5.82
C VAL A 107 0.11 4.24 -5.32
N ASP A 108 1.26 3.95 -4.70
CA ASP A 108 2.20 4.95 -4.17
C ASP A 108 3.56 4.84 -4.92
N TYR A 109 3.96 5.78 -5.79
CA TYR A 109 3.28 7.00 -6.29
C TYR A 109 3.32 7.08 -7.83
N LEU A 110 2.29 7.72 -8.41
CA LEU A 110 2.06 7.79 -9.86
C LEU A 110 3.22 8.36 -10.70
N GLY A 111 4.12 9.13 -10.08
CA GLY A 111 5.26 9.74 -10.77
C GLY A 111 6.34 8.74 -11.22
N LEU A 112 6.32 7.51 -10.71
CA LEU A 112 7.21 6.43 -11.13
C LEU A 112 6.60 5.47 -12.14
N ILE A 113 5.35 5.70 -12.56
CA ILE A 113 4.72 4.84 -13.56
C ILE A 113 5.34 5.11 -14.91
N LYS A 114 5.89 4.06 -15.53
CA LYS A 114 6.58 4.16 -16.81
C LYS A 114 5.57 4.47 -17.91
N THR A 115 5.78 5.56 -18.63
CA THR A 115 4.95 5.95 -19.78
C THR A 115 5.71 5.75 -21.09
N ARG A 116 4.95 5.52 -22.17
CA ARG A 116 5.52 5.38 -23.53
C ARG A 116 5.85 6.75 -24.15
N THR A 117 5.24 7.82 -23.63
CA THR A 117 5.27 9.16 -24.21
C THR A 117 6.44 9.96 -23.66
N THR A 118 7.56 9.97 -24.38
CA THR A 118 8.74 10.76 -24.02
C THR A 118 8.48 12.25 -24.22
N GLY A 119 8.58 13.06 -23.15
CA GLY A 119 8.75 14.52 -23.24
C GLY A 119 7.63 15.41 -22.72
N ARG A 120 6.50 14.86 -22.24
CA ARG A 120 5.40 15.64 -21.62
C ARG A 120 4.79 14.91 -20.41
N HIS A 121 5.26 15.28 -19.22
CA HIS A 121 4.86 14.68 -17.94
C HIS A 121 3.36 14.88 -17.64
N ASP A 122 2.76 15.97 -18.11
CA ASP A 122 1.33 16.26 -18.02
C ASP A 122 0.48 15.25 -18.81
N LEU A 123 0.88 14.91 -20.04
CA LEU A 123 0.20 13.91 -20.86
C LEU A 123 0.32 12.51 -20.25
N ALA A 124 1.51 12.17 -19.73
CA ALA A 124 1.78 10.93 -19.02
C ALA A 124 0.83 10.73 -17.81
N VAL A 125 0.70 11.74 -16.96
CA VAL A 125 -0.23 11.69 -15.80
C VAL A 125 -1.69 11.56 -16.25
N GLY A 126 -2.06 12.21 -17.36
CA GLY A 126 -3.39 12.09 -17.95
C GLY A 126 -3.72 10.67 -18.45
N GLU A 127 -2.77 9.99 -19.09
CA GLU A 127 -2.91 8.60 -19.55
C GLU A 127 -3.05 7.63 -18.37
N ILE A 128 -2.19 7.77 -17.37
CA ILE A 128 -2.23 6.99 -16.12
C ILE A 128 -3.59 7.16 -15.44
N SER A 129 -4.04 8.39 -15.27
CA SER A 129 -5.31 8.70 -14.60
C SER A 129 -6.51 8.10 -15.34
N LYS A 130 -6.50 8.11 -16.69
CA LYS A 130 -7.53 7.44 -17.50
C LYS A 130 -7.51 5.93 -17.32
N GLY A 131 -6.33 5.31 -17.30
CA GLY A 131 -6.18 3.88 -17.07
C GLY A 131 -6.72 3.45 -15.70
N LEU A 132 -6.33 4.15 -14.63
CA LEU A 132 -6.82 3.90 -13.28
C LEU A 132 -8.34 4.11 -13.16
N LYS A 133 -8.87 5.16 -13.78
CA LYS A 133 -10.33 5.38 -13.84
C LYS A 133 -11.06 4.25 -14.57
N GLY A 134 -10.45 3.72 -15.63
CA GLY A 134 -10.98 2.55 -16.36
C GLY A 134 -11.00 1.31 -15.46
N LEU A 135 -9.91 1.07 -14.73
CA LEU A 135 -9.79 -0.02 -13.77
C LEU A 135 -10.88 0.05 -12.69
N ALA A 136 -10.99 1.20 -12.01
CA ALA A 136 -12.00 1.44 -10.97
C ALA A 136 -13.43 1.18 -11.48
N LYS A 137 -13.77 1.69 -12.68
CA LYS A 137 -15.08 1.45 -13.30
C LYS A 137 -15.33 -0.03 -13.61
N SER A 138 -14.33 -0.73 -14.11
CA SER A 138 -14.46 -2.15 -14.48
C SER A 138 -14.53 -3.07 -13.26
N GLY A 139 -13.89 -2.68 -12.17
CA GLY A 139 -13.75 -3.47 -10.96
C GLY A 139 -14.77 -3.16 -9.88
N GLY A 140 -15.46 -2.02 -9.95
CA GLY A 140 -16.50 -1.64 -8.99
C GLY A 140 -15.97 -1.19 -7.62
N PHE A 141 -14.73 -0.71 -7.55
CA PHE A 141 -14.09 -0.20 -6.33
C PHE A 141 -13.51 1.21 -6.54
N PRO A 142 -13.34 1.99 -5.45
CA PRO A 142 -12.70 3.30 -5.48
C PRO A 142 -11.22 3.26 -5.89
#